data_AF-A0A0C9SA66-F1
#
_entry.id   AF-A0A0C9SA66-F1
#
_cell.length_a   1.000
_cell.length_b   1.000
_cell.length_c   1.000
_cell.angle_alpha   90.00
_cell.angle_beta   90.00
_cell.angle_gamma   90.00
#
_symmetry.space_group_name_H-M   'P 1'
#
loop_
_entity.id
_entity.type
_entity.pdbx_description
1 polymer ?
#
loop_
_entity_poly.entity_id
_entity_poly.type
_entity_poly.pdbx_seq_one_letter_code
_entity_poly.pdbx_strand_id
1 'polypeptide(L)'
;GGGFMPPDSQDTPQRKFATRHDNVVPCTIAQIHMMGQDTLTIGSLEVQYVSLVGLVLSVDQQSTRVNFTLDDRTGPPIEGLIFAQEEEQMRVMSHLVEGSYVRVVGP
;
A
#
# COMPACT_ATOMS: atom_id res chain seq x y z
N GLY A 1 15.66 -26.84 57.85
CA GLY A 1 16.31 -26.75 56.54
C GLY A 1 15.25 -26.76 55.47
N GLY A 2 15.30 -25.82 54.53
CA GLY A 2 14.33 -25.71 53.43
C GLY A 2 14.40 -24.29 52.86
N GLY A 3 15.05 -24.15 51.70
CA GLY A 3 15.47 -22.89 51.10
C GLY A 3 14.39 -22.18 50.27
N PHE A 4 14.60 -20.88 50.11
CA PHE A 4 13.87 -19.97 49.23
C PHE A 4 14.40 -20.09 47.80
N MET A 5 13.53 -20.31 46.81
CA MET A 5 13.81 -19.97 45.41
C MET A 5 12.80 -18.91 44.97
N PRO A 6 13.25 -17.75 44.46
CA PRO A 6 12.33 -16.82 43.81
C PRO A 6 11.88 -17.42 42.47
N PRO A 7 10.61 -17.26 42.06
CA PRO A 7 10.20 -17.60 40.72
C PRO A 7 11.00 -16.73 39.75
N ASP A 8 11.71 -17.42 38.85
CA ASP A 8 12.45 -16.83 37.74
C ASP A 8 11.64 -15.73 37.05
N SER A 9 12.37 -14.67 36.70
CA SER A 9 11.97 -13.61 35.80
C SER A 9 11.11 -14.17 34.68
N GLN A 10 9.81 -13.87 34.72
CA GLN A 10 8.93 -14.07 33.58
C GLN A 10 9.49 -13.18 32.47
N ASP A 11 10.27 -13.78 31.58
CA ASP A 11 10.42 -13.33 30.21
C ASP A 11 9.00 -13.21 29.66
N THR A 12 8.46 -11.99 29.73
CA THR A 12 7.37 -11.59 28.85
C THR A 12 7.81 -12.00 27.47
N PRO A 13 7.06 -12.85 26.74
CA PRO A 13 7.41 -13.13 25.36
C PRO A 13 7.36 -11.80 24.65
N GLN A 14 8.55 -11.23 24.40
CA GLN A 14 8.75 -10.12 23.52
C GLN A 14 8.09 -10.60 22.25
N ARG A 15 6.89 -10.09 21.95
CA ARG A 15 6.21 -10.38 20.69
C ARG A 15 7.26 -10.00 19.67
N LYS A 16 7.93 -11.00 19.09
CA LYS A 16 8.68 -10.84 17.87
C LYS A 16 7.63 -10.21 16.97
N PHE A 17 7.78 -8.91 16.71
CA PHE A 17 6.97 -8.24 15.71
C PHE A 17 7.20 -9.11 14.50
N ALA A 18 6.19 -9.93 14.18
CA ALA A 18 6.27 -10.83 13.06
C ALA A 18 6.70 -9.92 11.91
N THR A 19 7.85 -10.22 11.33
CA THR A 19 8.34 -9.55 10.14
C THR A 19 7.21 -9.73 9.13
N ARG A 20 6.35 -8.72 9.03
CA ARG A 20 5.09 -8.82 8.28
C ARG A 20 5.51 -8.70 6.82
N HIS A 21 5.94 -9.82 6.26
CA HIS A 21 6.48 -9.92 4.90
C HIS A 21 5.43 -9.68 3.80
N ASP A 22 4.15 -9.48 4.16
CA ASP A 22 3.03 -9.18 3.24
C ASP A 22 2.08 -8.14 3.86
N ASN A 23 2.51 -6.88 4.03
CA ASN A 23 1.58 -5.80 4.34
C ASN A 23 1.44 -4.85 3.18
N VAL A 24 0.21 -4.76 2.67
CA VAL A 24 -0.26 -3.55 2.01
C VAL A 24 -0.31 -2.44 3.06
N VAL A 25 0.52 -1.41 2.92
CA VAL A 25 0.58 -0.29 3.87
C VAL A 25 -0.21 0.91 3.33
N PRO A 26 -1.22 1.42 4.07
CA PRO A 26 -1.89 2.64 3.67
C PRO A 26 -0.94 3.83 3.79
N CYS A 27 -0.86 4.63 2.73
CA CYS A 27 -0.05 5.84 2.69
C CYS A 27 -0.78 6.95 1.93
N THR A 28 -0.15 8.12 1.88
CA THR A 28 -0.60 9.25 1.06
C THR A 28 0.33 9.45 -0.13
N ILE A 29 -0.15 10.13 -1.17
CA ILE A 29 0.66 10.48 -2.34
C ILE A 29 1.86 11.35 -1.94
N ALA A 30 1.70 12.27 -0.98
CA ALA A 30 2.82 13.03 -0.44
C ALA A 30 3.93 12.14 0.13
N GLN A 31 3.55 11.06 0.83
CA GLN A 31 4.52 10.11 1.37
C GLN A 31 5.25 9.37 0.25
N ILE A 32 4.56 9.01 -0.84
CA ILE A 32 5.17 8.41 -2.04
C ILE A 32 6.20 9.35 -2.66
N HIS A 33 5.86 10.64 -2.82
CA HIS A 33 6.81 11.64 -3.35
C HIS A 33 8.04 11.85 -2.47
N MET A 34 7.97 11.51 -1.19
CA MET A 34 9.11 11.56 -0.26
C MET A 34 9.98 10.29 -0.30
N MET A 35 9.54 9.21 -0.97
CA MET A 35 10.29 7.96 -1.07
C MET A 35 11.43 8.07 -2.09
N GLY A 36 12.48 7.25 -1.92
CA GLY A 36 13.53 7.10 -2.93
C GLY A 36 13.03 6.31 -4.15
N GLN A 37 13.62 6.54 -5.32
CA GLN A 37 13.18 5.93 -6.58
C GLN A 37 13.18 4.39 -6.59
N ASP A 38 14.08 3.76 -5.84
CA ASP A 38 14.31 2.30 -5.92
C ASP A 38 13.77 1.52 -4.71
N THR A 39 13.23 2.20 -3.69
CA THR A 39 12.75 1.53 -2.47
C THR A 39 11.50 2.20 -1.93
N LEU A 40 10.42 1.42 -1.81
CA LEU A 40 9.23 1.86 -1.10
C LEU A 40 9.48 1.81 0.39
N THR A 41 9.63 3.00 0.97
CA THR A 41 9.91 3.19 2.39
C THR A 41 8.94 4.19 2.98
N ILE A 42 8.22 3.78 4.02
CA ILE A 42 7.34 4.68 4.79
C ILE A 42 8.01 4.91 6.14
N GLY A 43 8.65 6.08 6.30
CA GLY A 43 9.49 6.36 7.46
C GLY A 43 10.72 5.46 7.49
N SER A 44 10.79 4.52 8.44
CA SER A 44 11.86 3.52 8.53
C SER A 44 11.42 2.11 8.11
N LEU A 45 10.22 1.96 7.55
CA LEU A 45 9.63 0.68 7.18
C LEU A 45 9.74 0.47 5.68
N GLU A 46 10.45 -0.57 5.27
CA GLU A 46 10.43 -1.06 3.89
C GLU A 46 9.11 -1.81 3.64
N VAL A 47 8.42 -1.46 2.54
CA VAL A 47 7.11 -2.02 2.19
C VAL A 47 7.12 -2.53 0.76
N GLN A 48 6.42 -3.62 0.51
CA GLN A 48 6.31 -4.19 -0.84
C GLN A 48 5.10 -3.64 -1.61
N TYR A 49 4.03 -3.29 -0.89
CA TYR A 49 2.80 -2.79 -1.47
C TYR A 49 2.27 -1.64 -0.62
N VAL A 50 1.70 -0.65 -1.31
CA VAL A 50 0.98 0.45 -0.68
C VAL A 50 -0.49 0.42 -1.05
N SER A 51 -1.32 1.07 -0.24
CA SER A 51 -2.69 1.41 -0.63
C SER A 51 -2.94 2.90 -0.53
N LEU A 52 -3.58 3.43 -1.57
CA LEU A 52 -3.95 4.84 -1.69
C LEU A 52 -5.46 4.94 -1.83
N VAL A 53 -6.04 6.02 -1.33
CA VAL A 53 -7.41 6.41 -1.62
C VAL A 53 -7.38 7.81 -2.20
N GLY A 54 -7.93 7.99 -3.40
CA GLY A 54 -7.89 9.28 -4.08
C GLY A 54 -8.97 9.45 -5.13
N LEU A 55 -9.12 10.68 -5.59
CA LEU A 55 -9.99 11.09 -6.68
C LEU A 55 -9.33 10.75 -8.02
N VAL A 56 -10.04 10.06 -8.90
CA VAL A 56 -9.60 9.82 -10.27
C VAL A 56 -9.78 11.09 -11.08
N LEU A 57 -8.68 11.67 -11.56
CA LEU A 57 -8.69 12.90 -12.37
C LEU A 57 -8.81 12.62 -13.87
N SER A 58 -8.24 11.50 -14.34
CA SER A 58 -8.27 11.10 -15.74
C SER A 58 -8.23 9.59 -15.88
N VAL A 59 -8.81 9.06 -16.95
CA VAL A 59 -8.74 7.63 -17.32
C VAL A 59 -8.51 7.48 -18.82
N ASP A 60 -7.42 6.80 -19.20
CA ASP A 60 -7.13 6.37 -20.58
C ASP A 60 -7.16 4.84 -20.65
N GLN A 61 -8.25 4.29 -21.20
CA GLN A 61 -8.48 2.86 -21.30
C GLN A 61 -8.06 2.32 -22.68
N GLN A 62 -7.14 1.35 -22.65
CA GLN A 62 -6.66 0.63 -23.83
C GLN A 62 -7.01 -0.86 -23.72
N SER A 63 -6.80 -1.62 -24.79
CA SER A 63 -7.21 -3.04 -24.86
C SER A 63 -6.57 -3.95 -23.81
N THR A 64 -5.40 -3.61 -23.27
CA THR A 64 -4.65 -4.44 -22.31
C THR A 64 -4.19 -3.69 -21.06
N ARG A 65 -4.47 -2.38 -20.99
CA ARG A 65 -4.04 -1.53 -19.88
C ARG A 65 -4.96 -0.35 -19.68
N VAL A 66 -4.95 0.20 -18.48
CA VAL A 66 -5.58 1.48 -18.15
C VAL A 66 -4.54 2.37 -17.49
N ASN A 67 -4.35 3.56 -18.05
CA ASN A 67 -3.61 4.64 -17.41
C ASN A 67 -4.61 5.54 -16.69
N PHE A 68 -4.31 5.99 -15.48
CA PHE A 68 -5.17 6.92 -14.77
C PHE A 68 -4.34 7.88 -13.93
N THR A 69 -4.90 9.06 -13.65
CA THR A 69 -4.32 10.01 -12.71
C THR A 69 -5.12 10.02 -11.41
N LEU A 70 -4.43 9.94 -10.27
CA LEU A 70 -5.03 9.90 -8.94
C LEU A 70 -4.56 11.08 -8.09
N ASP A 71 -5.49 11.70 -7.36
CA ASP A 71 -5.23 12.82 -6.44
C ASP A 71 -5.88 12.58 -5.07
N ASP A 72 -5.08 12.53 -4.02
CA ASP A 72 -5.53 12.39 -2.62
C ASP A 72 -5.47 13.70 -1.83
N ARG A 73 -5.13 14.81 -2.49
CA ARG A 73 -4.99 16.16 -1.93
C ARG A 73 -3.82 16.35 -0.95
N THR A 74 -2.89 15.42 -0.88
CA THR A 74 -1.70 15.57 -0.03
C THR A 74 -0.46 16.04 -0.79
N GLY A 75 -0.41 15.86 -2.12
CA GLY A 75 0.70 16.27 -2.98
C GLY A 75 0.28 16.36 -4.45
N PRO A 76 1.24 16.54 -5.38
CA PRO A 76 0.96 16.47 -6.82
C PRO A 76 0.32 15.13 -7.19
N PRO A 77 -0.67 15.10 -8.10
CA PRO A 77 -1.29 13.85 -8.55
C PRO A 77 -0.27 12.85 -9.09
N ILE A 78 -0.57 11.55 -8.95
CA ILE A 78 0.28 10.47 -9.47
C ILE A 78 -0.38 9.77 -10.64
N GLU A 79 0.44 9.20 -11.50
CA GLU A 79 -0.01 8.34 -12.59
C GLU A 79 0.03 6.87 -12.14
N GLY A 80 -1.05 6.16 -12.36
CA GLY A 80 -1.16 4.73 -12.14
C GLY A 80 -1.36 3.98 -13.44
N LEU A 81 -0.82 2.77 -13.49
CA LEU A 81 -0.92 1.85 -14.62
C LEU A 81 -1.40 0.50 -14.12
N ILE A 82 -2.51 0.01 -14.67
CA ILE A 82 -2.98 -1.35 -14.42
C ILE A 82 -2.91 -2.11 -15.74
N PHE A 83 -2.33 -3.30 -15.71
CA PHE A 83 -2.37 -4.26 -16.81
C PHE A 83 -3.48 -5.28 -16.54
N ALA A 84 -4.36 -5.48 -17.50
CA ALA A 84 -5.36 -6.53 -17.41
C ALA A 84 -4.81 -7.79 -18.09
N GLN A 85 -4.64 -8.84 -17.31
CA GLN A 85 -4.23 -10.16 -17.80
C GLN A 85 -5.45 -11.06 -18.08
N GLU A 86 -6.58 -10.76 -17.45
CA GLU A 86 -7.81 -11.56 -17.51
C GLU A 86 -9.04 -10.68 -17.81
N GLU A 87 -10.08 -11.27 -18.41
CA GLU A 87 -11.34 -10.57 -18.72
C GLU A 87 -12.03 -10.00 -17.47
N GLU A 88 -11.91 -10.68 -16.32
CA GLU A 88 -12.50 -10.22 -15.06
C GLU A 88 -11.83 -8.92 -14.57
N GLN A 89 -10.50 -8.83 -14.70
CA GLN A 89 -9.76 -7.60 -14.40
C GLN A 89 -10.19 -6.45 -15.32
N MET A 90 -10.40 -6.76 -16.61
CA MET A 90 -10.90 -5.78 -17.57
C MET A 90 -12.30 -5.26 -17.20
N ARG A 91 -13.19 -6.12 -16.70
CA ARG A 91 -14.51 -5.70 -16.19
C ARG A 91 -14.39 -4.80 -14.97
N VAL A 92 -13.51 -5.11 -14.00
CA VAL A 92 -13.32 -4.23 -12.84
C VAL A 92 -12.81 -2.86 -13.31
N MET A 93 -11.87 -2.85 -14.25
CA MET A 93 -11.26 -1.63 -14.78
C MET A 93 -12.21 -0.79 -15.63
N SER A 94 -13.22 -1.37 -16.29
CA SER A 94 -14.26 -0.61 -17.00
C SER A 94 -15.18 0.21 -16.08
N HIS A 95 -15.13 -0.02 -14.76
CA HIS A 95 -15.85 0.79 -13.78
C HIS A 95 -15.02 1.97 -13.25
N LEU A 96 -13.78 2.15 -13.72
CA LEU A 96 -12.97 3.30 -13.36
C LEU A 96 -13.48 4.54 -14.09
N VAL A 97 -14.05 5.48 -13.33
CA VAL A 97 -14.69 6.69 -13.87
C VAL A 97 -14.04 7.93 -13.28
N GLU A 98 -13.78 8.94 -14.11
CA GLU A 98 -13.29 10.24 -13.67
C GLU A 98 -14.25 10.88 -12.65
N GLY A 99 -13.69 11.54 -11.64
CA GLY A 99 -14.44 12.14 -10.54
C GLY A 99 -14.90 11.14 -9.47
N SER A 100 -14.61 9.85 -9.61
CA SER A 100 -14.86 8.86 -8.55
C SER A 100 -13.68 8.77 -7.57
N TYR A 101 -13.98 8.41 -6.32
CA TYR A 101 -12.95 8.01 -5.35
C TYR A 101 -12.72 6.51 -5.44
N VAL A 102 -11.45 6.12 -5.53
CA VAL A 102 -11.04 4.72 -5.61
C VAL A 102 -9.99 4.41 -4.56
N ARG A 103 -9.92 3.13 -4.18
CA ARG A 103 -8.80 2.57 -3.44
C ARG A 103 -7.92 1.77 -4.39
N VAL A 104 -6.66 2.17 -4.54
CA VAL A 104 -5.66 1.50 -5.37
C VAL A 104 -4.70 0.75 -4.46
N VAL A 105 -4.28 -0.45 -4.88
CA VAL A 105 -3.21 -1.22 -4.25
C VAL A 105 -2.20 -1.54 -5.33
N GLY A 106 -0.92 -1.25 -5.07
CA GLY A 106 0.15 -1.48 -6.02
C GLY A 106 1.51 -1.50 -5.31
N PRO A 107 2.57 -1.97 -6.00
CA PRO A 107 3.92 -1.78 -5.54
C PRO A 107 4.21 -0.28 -5.48
#